data_AF-A0A1I1HQ86-F1
#
_entry.id   AF-A0A1I1HQ86-F1
#
_cell.length_a   1.000
_cell.length_b   1.000
_cell.length_c   1.000
_cell.angle_alpha   90.00
_cell.angle_beta   90.00
_cell.angle_gamma   90.00
#
_symmetry.space_group_name_H-M   'P 1'
#
loop_
_entity.id
_entity.type
_entity.pdbx_description
1 polymer ?
#
loop_
_entity_poly.entity_id
_entity_poly.type
_entity_poly.pdbx_seq_one_letter_code
_entity_poly.pdbx_strand_id
1 'polypeptide(L)' 'MNFEDFLAQKKINSQSFFTKEPARWLEWKQLFEQIHPESFVLQKKFIINKIRRLYPFLDD' A
#
# COMPACT_ATOMS: atom_id res chain seq x y z
N MET A 1 1.24 -7.29 11.74
CA MET A 1 1.08 -6.04 10.98
C MET A 1 0.08 -6.32 9.88
N ASN A 2 -1.05 -5.62 9.87
CA ASN A 2 -2.02 -5.76 8.79
C ASN A 2 -1.58 -4.92 7.56
N PHE A 3 -2.32 -5.02 6.46
CA PHE A 3 -1.98 -4.31 5.23
C PHE A 3 -2.16 -2.78 5.37
N GLU A 4 -3.11 -2.34 6.19
CA GLU A 4 -3.38 -0.93 6.45
C GLU A 4 -2.23 -0.27 7.24
N ASP A 5 -1.71 -0.96 8.26
CA ASP A 5 -0.49 -0.60 9.00
C ASP A 5 0.71 -0.51 8.07
N PHE A 6 0.78 -1.40 7.07
CA PHE A 6 1.80 -1.36 6.02
C PHE A 6 1.75 -0.10 5.19
N LEU A 7 0.56 0.24 4.70
CA LEU A 7 0.38 1.46 3.93
C LEU A 7 0.75 2.69 4.76
N ALA A 8 0.33 2.75 6.03
CA ALA A 8 0.69 3.84 6.94
C ALA A 8 2.21 3.97 7.14
N GLN A 9 2.93 2.86 7.40
CA GLN A 9 4.39 2.87 7.49
C GLN A 9 5.09 3.31 6.19
N LYS A 10 4.46 3.06 5.03
CA LYS A 10 4.92 3.54 3.73
C LYS A 10 4.42 4.95 3.40
N LYS A 11 3.83 5.67 4.35
CA LYS A 11 3.25 7.01 4.16
C LYS A 11 2.22 7.03 3.03
N ILE A 12 1.41 5.98 2.93
CA ILE A 12 0.31 5.84 1.98
C ILE A 12 -1.00 5.88 2.77
N ASN A 13 -1.91 6.77 2.38
CA ASN A 13 -3.26 6.78 2.94
C ASN A 13 -4.08 5.63 2.34
N SER A 14 -4.39 4.63 3.18
CA SER A 14 -5.14 3.43 2.76
C SER A 14 -6.53 3.76 2.22
N GLN A 15 -7.23 4.71 2.84
CA GLN A 15 -8.59 5.08 2.45
C GLN A 15 -8.62 5.79 1.09
N SER A 16 -7.71 6.73 0.85
CA SER A 16 -7.53 7.39 -0.44
C SER A 16 -7.12 6.40 -1.54
N PHE A 17 -6.22 5.47 -1.22
CA PHE A 17 -5.80 4.44 -2.17
C PHE A 17 -6.97 3.51 -2.53
N PHE A 18 -7.72 3.01 -1.54
CA PHE A 18 -8.90 2.17 -1.76
C PHE A 18 -10.00 2.90 -2.56
N THR A 19 -10.27 4.17 -2.23
CA THR A 19 -11.32 4.95 -2.89
C THR A 19 -11.00 5.22 -4.36
N LYS A 20 -9.73 5.45 -4.71
CA LYS A 20 -9.32 5.78 -6.07
C LYS A 20 -8.97 4.55 -6.92
N GLU A 21 -8.41 3.50 -6.32
CA GLU A 21 -7.99 2.28 -7.01
C GLU A 21 -8.36 1.00 -6.21
N PRO A 22 -9.66 0.70 -6.00
CA PRO A 22 -10.11 -0.39 -5.14
C PRO A 22 -9.61 -1.76 -5.60
N ALA A 23 -9.59 -2.02 -6.92
CA ALA A 23 -9.11 -3.28 -7.47
C ALA A 23 -7.62 -3.53 -7.17
N ARG A 24 -6.78 -2.49 -7.32
CA ARG A 24 -5.34 -2.60 -7.01
C ARG A 24 -5.11 -2.72 -5.51
N TRP A 25 -5.88 -2.00 -4.69
CA TRP A 25 -5.80 -2.12 -3.24
C TRP A 25 -6.11 -3.55 -2.79
N LEU A 26 -7.16 -4.18 -3.34
CA LEU A 26 -7.53 -5.56 -3.04
C LEU A 26 -6.47 -6.56 -3.51
N GLU A 27 -5.94 -6.41 -4.73
CA GLU A 27 -4.82 -7.23 -5.24
C GLU A 27 -3.62 -7.13 -4.30
N TRP A 28 -3.26 -5.92 -3.87
CA TRP A 28 -2.14 -5.69 -2.98
C TRP A 28 -2.36 -6.30 -1.61
N LYS A 29 -3.57 -6.16 -1.05
CA LYS A 29 -3.93 -6.77 0.23
C LYS A 29 -3.80 -8.29 0.17
N GLN A 30 -4.40 -8.92 -0.84
CA GLN A 30 -4.33 -10.37 -1.03
C GLN A 30 -2.88 -10.85 -1.20
N LEU A 31 -2.08 -10.15 -2.00
CA LEU A 31 -0.67 -10.50 -2.19
C LEU A 31 0.13 -10.31 -0.89
N PHE A 32 -0.08 -9.21 -0.18
CA PHE A 32 0.61 -8.91 1.09
C PHE A 32 0.30 -9.94 2.17
N GLU A 33 -0.91 -10.49 2.20
CA GLU A 33 -1.30 -11.55 3.15
C GLU A 33 -0.70 -12.92 2.80
N GLN A 34 -0.25 -13.13 1.56
CA GLN A 34 0.33 -14.39 1.10
C GLN A 34 1.85 -14.46 1.23
N ILE A 35 2.55 -13.33 1.34
CA ILE A 35 4.01 -13.28 1.36
C ILE A 35 4.56 -12.40 2.50
N HIS A 36 5.84 -12.57 2.82
CA HIS A 36 6.49 -11.72 3.82
C HIS A 36 6.50 -10.23 3.36
N PRO A 37 6.31 -9.25 4.26
CA PRO A 37 6.28 -7.82 3.91
C PRO A 37 7.51 -7.33 3.14
N GLU A 38 8.70 -7.88 3.44
CA GLU A 38 9.93 -7.53 2.71
C GLU A 38 9.87 -7.99 1.25
N SER A 39 9.39 -9.21 1.01
CA SER A 39 9.20 -9.75 -0.34
C SER A 39 8.20 -8.90 -1.13
N PHE A 40 7.11 -8.46 -0.49
CA PHE A 40 6.14 -7.55 -1.09
C PHE A 40 6.78 -6.21 -1.49
N VAL A 41 7.57 -5.61 -0.59
CA VAL A 41 8.28 -4.35 -0.87
C VAL A 41 9.26 -4.51 -2.03
N LEU A 42 10.00 -5.61 -2.11
CA LEU A 42 10.93 -5.87 -3.22
C LEU A 42 10.18 -5.95 -4.56
N GLN A 43 9.07 -6.69 -4.61
CA GLN A 43 8.27 -6.86 -5.84
C GLN A 43 7.59 -5.56 -6.28
N LYS A 44 7.09 -4.76 -5.34
CA LYS A 44 6.29 -3.56 -5.64
C LYS A 44 7.07 -2.24 -5.45
N LYS A 45 8.39 -2.27 -5.21
CA LYS A 45 9.24 -1.10 -4.85
C LYS A 45 8.98 0.15 -5.69
N PHE A 46 8.96 0.01 -7.01
CA PHE A 46 8.74 1.13 -7.93
C PHE A 46 7.30 1.66 -7.90
N ILE A 47 6.33 0.77 -7.70
CA ILE A 47 4.91 1.12 -7.67
C ILE A 47 4.57 1.76 -6.32
N ILE A 48 5.12 1.28 -5.20
CA ILE A 48 4.94 1.86 -3.86
C ILE A 48 5.30 3.34 -3.85
N ASN A 49 6.41 3.72 -4.49
CA ASN A 49 6.80 5.12 -4.61
C ASN A 49 5.82 5.96 -5.43
N LYS A 50 5.20 5.39 -6.47
CA LYS A 50 4.16 6.05 -7.25
C LYS A 50 2.88 6.23 -6.43
N ILE A 51 2.42 5.16 -5.78
CA ILE A 51 1.22 5.15 -4.92
C ILE A 51 1.36 6.15 -3.77
N ARG A 52 2.52 6.22 -3.13
CA ARG A 52 2.82 7.21 -2.08
C ARG A 52 2.69 8.67 -2.55
N ARG A 53 3.06 8.98 -3.79
CA ARG A 53 2.88 10.34 -4.35
C ARG A 53 1.43 10.64 -4.73
N LEU A 54 0.67 9.62 -5.13
CA LEU A 54 -0.75 9.76 -5.49
C LEU A 54 -1.66 9.85 -4.25
N TYR A 55 -1.33 9.08 -3.21
CA TYR A 55 -2.14 8.94 -2.00
C TYR A 55 -1.27 9.11 -0.75
N PRO A 56 -0.66 10.28 -0.53
CA PRO A 56 0.18 10.51 0.64
C PRO A 56 -0.64 10.37 1.93
N PHE A 57 -0.02 9.79 2.95
CA PHE A 57 -0.52 9.90 4.32
C PHE A 57 -0.26 11.33 4.78
N LEU A 58 -1.32 12.15 4.79
CA LEU A 58 -1.31 13.46 5.40
C LEU A 58 -1.63 13.25 6.88
N ASP A 59 -0.62 13.37 7.73
CA ASP A 59 -0.86 13.65 9.15
C ASP A 59 -1.34 15.11 9.20
N ASP A 60 -2.59 15.34 9.60
CA ASP A 60 -3.08 16.67 9.99
C ASP A 60 -2.50 17.07 11.37
#